data_AF-A0A2U3BC01-F1
#
_entry.id   AF-A0A2U3BC01-F1
#
_cell.length_a   1.000
_cell.length_b   1.000
_cell.length_c   1.000
_cell.angle_alpha   90.00
_cell.angle_beta   90.00
_cell.angle_gamma   90.00
#
_symmetry.space_group_name_H-M   'P 1'
#
loop_
_entity.id
_entity.type
_entity.pdbx_description
1 polymer ?
#
loop_
_entity_poly.entity_id
_entity_poly.type
_entity_poly.pdbx_seq_one_letter_code
_entity_poly.pdbx_strand_id
1 'polypeptide(L)' 'MDMFMKKCCGNCRQFERQPGKATDLCGAWGHPTKADREACDFWMMMVKQGKTVKAREDN' A
#
# COMPACT_ATOMS: atom_id res chain seq x y z
N MET A 1 7.59 22.20 -2.47
CA MET A 1 6.55 21.56 -3.29
C MET A 1 6.55 20.10 -2.94
N ASP A 2 5.61 19.69 -2.10
CA ASP A 2 5.44 18.32 -1.64
C ASP A 2 5.40 17.40 -2.86
N MET A 3 6.38 16.50 -2.91
CA MET A 3 6.44 15.37 -3.84
C MET A 3 5.16 14.56 -3.66
N PHE A 4 4.08 14.98 -4.33
CA PHE A 4 2.79 14.33 -4.39
C PHE A 4 3.04 12.94 -4.99
N MET A 5 3.31 11.97 -4.13
CA MET A 5 3.24 10.57 -4.49
C MET A 5 1.83 10.36 -5.03
N LYS A 6 1.71 10.23 -6.35
CA LYS A 6 0.44 9.91 -7.02
C LYS A 6 -0.19 8.75 -6.26
N LYS A 7 -1.39 8.98 -5.70
CA LYS A 7 -2.16 7.95 -5.02
C LYS A 7 -2.60 6.96 -6.09
N CYS A 8 -1.79 5.93 -6.31
CA CYS A 8 -2.10 4.81 -7.19
C CYS A 8 -2.21 3.53 -6.38
N CYS A 9 -2.93 2.55 -6.91
CA CYS A 9 -3.05 1.22 -6.31
C CYS A 9 -1.66 0.61 -6.05
N GLY A 10 -0.68 0.77 -6.93
CA GLY A 10 0.68 0.23 -6.74
C GLY A 10 1.43 0.74 -5.50
N ASN A 11 1.02 1.89 -4.95
CA ASN A 11 1.57 2.48 -3.73
C ASN A 11 0.63 2.30 -2.51
N CYS A 12 -0.47 1.56 -2.68
CA CYS A 12 -1.44 1.26 -1.64
C CYS A 12 -0.95 0.12 -0.74
N ARG A 13 -1.23 0.21 0.55
CA ARG A 13 -0.97 -0.88 1.52
C ARG A 13 -1.79 -2.14 1.25
N GLN A 14 -2.97 -1.99 0.65
CA GLN A 14 -3.87 -3.12 0.34
C GLN A 14 -3.60 -3.75 -1.02
N PHE A 15 -2.63 -3.26 -1.78
CA PHE A 15 -2.38 -3.77 -3.12
C PHE A 15 -1.64 -5.09 -3.08
N GLU A 16 -2.23 -6.09 -3.71
CA GLU A 16 -1.68 -7.44 -3.79
C GLU A 16 -1.25 -7.73 -5.22
N ARG A 17 0.05 -7.93 -5.41
CA ARG A 17 0.60 -8.34 -6.71
C ARG A 17 0.29 -9.80 -6.95
N GLN A 18 -0.19 -10.10 -8.15
CA GLN A 18 -0.52 -11.46 -8.56
C GLN A 18 0.49 -11.92 -9.62
N PRO A 19 1.67 -12.46 -9.21
CA PRO A 19 2.69 -12.88 -10.16
C PRO A 19 2.14 -14.00 -11.06
N GLY A 20 2.28 -13.81 -12.38
CA GLY A 20 1.74 -14.73 -13.37
C GLY A 20 0.31 -14.42 -13.84
N LYS A 21 -0.34 -13.36 -13.32
CA LYS A 21 -1.60 -12.83 -13.87
C LYS A 21 -1.37 -11.48 -14.56
N ALA A 22 -2.21 -11.17 -15.54
CA ALA A 22 -2.18 -9.90 -16.26
C ALA A 22 -2.71 -8.70 -15.44
N THR A 23 -3.35 -8.98 -14.31
CA THR A 23 -3.96 -7.98 -13.41
C THR A 23 -3.64 -8.31 -11.96
N ASP A 24 -3.34 -7.26 -11.21
CA ASP A 24 -3.17 -7.33 -9.75
C ASP A 24 -4.53 -7.32 -9.05
N LEU A 25 -4.53 -7.43 -7.73
CA LEU A 25 -5.75 -7.39 -6.91
C LEU A 25 -5.72 -6.22 -5.93
N CYS A 26 -6.86 -5.54 -5.79
CA CYS A 26 -7.05 -4.54 -4.75
C CYS A 26 -7.62 -5.23 -3.51
N GLY A 27 -6.81 -5.41 -2.47
CA GLY A 27 -7.22 -6.07 -1.23
C GLY A 27 -8.25 -5.29 -0.40
N ALA A 28 -8.59 -4.05 -0.76
CA ALA A 28 -9.64 -3.29 -0.08
C ALA A 28 -11.06 -3.81 -0.39
N TRP A 29 -11.28 -4.30 -1.61
CA TRP A 29 -12.60 -4.76 -2.08
C TRP A 29 -12.55 -6.00 -3.00
N GLY A 30 -11.37 -6.60 -3.21
CA GLY A 30 -11.21 -7.87 -3.93
C GLY A 30 -11.33 -7.81 -5.46
N HIS A 31 -11.29 -6.62 -6.08
CA HIS A 31 -11.41 -6.46 -7.53
C HIS A 31 -10.06 -6.39 -8.25
N PRO A 32 -10.00 -6.87 -9.51
CA PRO A 32 -8.80 -6.75 -10.33
C PRO A 32 -8.43 -5.28 -10.54
N THR A 33 -7.15 -4.98 -10.33
CA THR A 33 -6.59 -3.63 -10.44
C THR A 33 -5.23 -3.68 -11.13
N LYS A 34 -4.61 -2.51 -11.32
CA LYS A 34 -3.27 -2.37 -11.90
C LYS A 34 -2.45 -1.45 -11.01
N ALA A 35 -1.13 -1.65 -10.96
CA ALA A 35 -0.23 -0.79 -10.19
C ALA A 35 -0.34 0.71 -10.56
N ASP A 36 -0.53 1.01 -11.85
CA ASP A 36 -0.61 2.38 -12.37
C ASP A 36 -1.99 3.03 -12.18
N ARG A 37 -3.02 2.24 -11.87
CA ARG A 37 -4.40 2.73 -11.69
C ARG A 37 -4.45 3.71 -10.51
N GLU A 38 -5.23 4.79 -10.68
CA GLU A 38 -5.57 5.70 -9.58
C GLU A 38 -6.12 4.93 -8.38
N ALA A 39 -5.74 5.38 -7.20
CA ALA A 39 -6.19 4.87 -5.93
C ALA A 39 -7.73 4.89 -5.80
N CYS A 40 -8.29 3.81 -5.27
CA CYS A 40 -9.66 3.78 -4.79
C CYS A 40 -9.84 4.63 -3.52
N ASP A 41 -11.10 4.89 -3.14
CA ASP A 41 -11.45 5.60 -1.89
C ASP A 41 -10.88 4.94 -0.62
N PHE A 42 -10.65 3.63 -0.65
CA PHE A 42 -10.07 2.86 0.46
C PHE A 42 -8.54 2.86 0.48
N TRP A 43 -7.89 3.70 -0.31
CA TRP A 43 -6.43 3.72 -0.41
C TRP A 43 -5.80 4.09 0.93
N MET A 44 -4.89 3.24 1.38
CA MET A 44 -4.04 3.53 2.52
C MET A 44 -2.59 3.67 2.08
N MET A 45 -1.94 4.74 2.56
CA MET A 45 -0.51 4.93 2.36
C MET A 45 0.27 3.78 2.99
N MET A 46 1.26 3.26 2.26
CA MET A 46 2.29 2.41 2.84
C MET A 46 3.20 3.25 3.72
N VAL A 47 2.81 3.46 4.98
CA VAL A 47 3.76 3.91 6.00
C VAL A 47 4.74 2.76 6.20
N LYS A 48 6.00 2.94 5.76
CA LYS A 48 7.10 2.14 6.30
C LYS A 48 7.03 2.37 7.81
N GLN A 49 6.48 1.42 8.56
CA GLN A 49 6.53 1.48 10.02
C GLN A 49 8.01 1.57 10.38
N GLY A 50 8.44 2.78 10.75
CA GLY A 50 9.69 2.95 11.46
C GLY A 50 9.56 2.03 12.67
N LYS A 51 10.44 1.04 12.77
CA LYS A 51 10.56 0.19 13.95
C LYS A 51 10.68 1.11 15.15
N THR A 52 9.62 1.29 15.93
CA THR A 52 9.76 1.80 17.29
C THR A 52 10.49 0.71 18.05
N VAL A 53 11.81 0.87 18.18
CA VAL A 53 12.59 0.16 19.19
C VAL A 53 11.90 0.44 20.53
N LYS A 54 11.22 -0.56 21.10
CA LYS A 54 10.78 -0.47 22.49
C LYS A 54 12.05 -0.60 23.32
N ALA A 55 12.62 0.54 23.67
CA ALA A 55 13.68 0.67 24.64
C ALA A 55 13.21 -0.02 25.93
N ARG A 56 14.02 -0.99 26.37
CA ARG A 56 14.24 -1.42 27.76
C ARG A 56 13.42 -0.67 28.81
N GLU A 57 12.53 -1.39 29.48
CA GLU A 57 12.04 -1.02 30.81
C GLU A 57 12.59 -2.08 31.78
N ASP A 58 13.55 -1.64 32.59
CA ASP A 58 14.16 -2.35 33.70
C ASP A 58 13.09 -2.51 34.81
N ASN A 59 12.87 -3.74 35.29
CA ASN A 59 12.40 -3.99 36.65
C ASN A 59 13.14 -5.20 37.24
#